data_AF-A0AAQ4F2T7-F1
#
_entry.id   AF-A0AAQ4F2T7-F1
#
_cell.length_a   1.000
_cell.length_b   1.000
_cell.length_c   1.000
_cell.angle_alpha   90.00
_cell.angle_beta   90.00
_cell.angle_gamma   90.00
#
_symmetry.space_group_name_H-M   'P 1'
#
loop_
_entity.id
_entity.type
_entity.pdbx_description
1 polymer ?
#
loop_
_entity_poly.entity_id
_entity_poly.type
_entity_poly.pdbx_seq_one_letter_code
_entity_poly.pdbx_strand_id
1 'polypeptide(L)'
;MDKVDLLYKKYDVLASAGDKVSEHESDYLDILDSVKGTPSEKRLASQFIARFFKSFPHLAEKAIDAQLDLCEDGDVAIRKQAIKDLPSFCKDSKEYVPKIADVLAQLLLTEDHTELLVIQHSLVTLVKLDARGTLGGVFSQVVAGEDLVRERAIKFLCTKLPSMGAEVLTKEVEEFLLQECCKVMQDVTGQEFTSLMQLLSGLKLAKTIPGQQALVDLVAEQADLGKPLGESGGAGDASSRPEALAKLVQCIRQALLYFSPYVSSAKFVAHLCQQVLPGQVAADEETLEILKLLAEMAPFASNLSAEDLQTCLKLVFDKLLELMPLPPAGEETENSTDQQHEPELQLSHVECLMYSFHQLAKRNPQFLTADESAERLRDFKLRLQYLARGVQGYIKKLRLALQGKKPAELKTDENKLKVAALKTTSNINVLIRDLFHVPPSFKSAITLSWKPAATNVCP
;
A
#
# COMPACT_ATOMS: atom_id res chain seq x y z
N MET A 1 -27.62 52.04 21.62
CA MET A 1 -27.50 50.65 22.08
C MET A 1 -26.38 50.04 21.28
N ASP A 2 -25.43 49.37 21.93
CA ASP A 2 -24.34 48.69 21.22
C ASP A 2 -24.94 47.65 20.26
N LYS A 3 -24.35 47.50 19.06
CA LYS A 3 -24.83 46.50 18.09
C LYS A 3 -24.61 45.08 18.60
N VAL A 4 -23.59 44.87 19.43
CA VAL A 4 -23.37 43.61 20.15
C VAL A 4 -24.51 43.31 21.14
N ASP A 5 -24.93 44.29 21.93
CA ASP A 5 -26.09 44.13 22.84
C ASP A 5 -27.38 43.81 22.07
N LEU A 6 -27.54 44.40 20.89
CA LEU A 6 -28.69 44.12 20.03
C LEU A 6 -28.68 42.66 19.54
N LEU A 7 -27.51 42.13 19.19
CA LEU A 7 -27.36 40.71 18.80
C LEU A 7 -27.70 39.77 19.95
N TYR A 8 -27.23 40.04 21.16
CA TYR A 8 -27.62 39.24 22.34
C TYR A 8 -29.12 39.29 22.61
N LYS A 9 -29.74 40.47 22.49
CA LYS A 9 -31.18 40.60 22.65
C LYS A 9 -31.95 39.75 21.63
N LYS A 10 -31.51 39.73 20.37
CA LYS A 10 -32.11 38.89 19.32
C LYS A 10 -31.92 37.40 19.58
N TYR A 11 -30.72 37.02 20.03
CA TYR A 11 -30.45 35.66 20.47
C TYR A 11 -31.40 35.24 21.60
N ASP A 12 -31.58 36.07 22.62
CA ASP A 12 -32.44 35.77 23.76
C ASP A 12 -33.91 35.61 23.37
N VAL A 13 -34.39 36.44 22.42
CA VAL A 13 -35.74 36.33 21.85
C VAL A 13 -35.91 34.97 21.17
N LEU A 14 -35.00 34.61 20.26
CA LEU A 14 -35.05 33.33 19.54
C LEU A 14 -34.90 32.13 20.47
N ALA A 15 -34.02 32.22 21.48
CA ALA A 15 -33.80 31.15 22.46
C ALA A 15 -35.00 30.94 23.39
N SER A 16 -35.74 32.01 23.70
CA SER A 16 -36.90 31.97 24.61
C SER A 16 -38.22 31.67 23.90
N ALA A 17 -38.27 31.75 22.56
CA ALA A 17 -39.50 31.61 21.79
C ALA A 17 -40.08 30.18 21.75
N GLY A 18 -39.26 29.14 22.03
CA GLY A 18 -39.70 27.75 21.99
C GLY A 18 -40.32 27.40 20.63
N ASP A 19 -41.56 26.87 20.65
CA ASP A 19 -42.30 26.50 19.43
C ASP A 19 -42.67 27.70 18.54
N LYS A 20 -42.59 28.93 19.06
CA LYS A 20 -42.90 30.16 18.31
C LYS A 20 -41.68 30.79 17.66
N VAL A 21 -40.53 30.12 17.67
CA VAL A 21 -39.28 30.65 17.09
C VAL A 21 -39.45 31.09 15.63
N SER A 22 -40.30 30.42 14.85
CA SER A 22 -40.60 30.79 13.47
C SER A 22 -41.28 32.16 13.31
N GLU A 23 -41.97 32.66 14.34
CA GLU A 23 -42.59 34.00 14.33
C GLU A 23 -41.53 35.12 14.41
N HIS A 24 -40.30 34.78 14.78
CA HIS A 24 -39.18 35.70 14.98
C HIS A 24 -38.16 35.66 13.83
N GLU A 25 -38.61 35.39 12.61
CA GLU A 25 -37.76 35.33 11.42
C GLU A 25 -36.93 36.61 11.21
N SER A 26 -37.50 37.78 11.47
CA SER A 26 -36.80 39.07 11.36
C SER A 26 -35.57 39.13 12.27
N ASP A 27 -35.65 38.57 13.48
CA ASP A 27 -34.51 38.57 14.42
C ASP A 27 -33.39 37.65 13.91
N TYR A 28 -33.75 36.53 13.26
CA TYR A 28 -32.78 35.64 12.64
C TYR A 28 -32.14 36.26 11.39
N LEU A 29 -32.93 36.89 10.52
CA LEU A 29 -32.43 37.61 9.34
C LEU A 29 -31.41 38.70 9.73
N ASP A 30 -31.68 39.42 10.81
CA ASP A 30 -30.75 40.42 11.31
C ASP A 30 -29.45 39.80 11.86
N ILE A 31 -29.52 38.62 12.48
CA ILE A 31 -28.32 37.84 12.86
C ILE A 31 -27.53 37.46 11.60
N LEU A 32 -28.20 36.98 10.55
CA LEU A 32 -27.55 36.66 9.28
C LEU A 32 -26.86 37.88 8.66
N ASP A 33 -27.48 39.06 8.71
CA ASP A 33 -26.90 40.29 8.14
C ASP A 33 -25.74 40.86 8.98
N SER A 34 -25.60 40.41 10.24
CA SER A 34 -24.54 40.88 11.15
C SER A 34 -23.14 40.36 10.80
N VAL A 35 -23.03 39.44 9.84
CA VAL A 35 -21.73 39.03 9.25
C VAL A 35 -21.01 40.16 8.52
N LYS A 36 -21.71 41.27 8.23
CA LYS A 36 -21.17 42.49 7.63
C LYS A 36 -20.75 43.54 8.68
N GLY A 37 -20.85 43.21 9.96
CA GLY A 37 -20.60 44.11 11.09
C GLY A 37 -19.13 44.24 11.49
N THR A 38 -18.89 44.69 12.72
CA THR A 38 -17.56 44.75 13.34
C THR A 38 -17.01 43.36 13.68
N PRO A 39 -15.70 43.21 13.96
CA PRO A 39 -15.11 41.92 14.37
C PRO A 39 -15.79 41.25 15.58
N SER A 40 -16.39 42.02 16.48
CA SER A 40 -17.17 41.48 17.61
C SER A 40 -18.53 40.98 17.18
N GLU A 41 -19.23 41.71 16.30
CA GLU A 41 -20.52 41.29 15.73
C GLU A 41 -20.37 40.01 14.90
N LYS A 42 -19.35 39.95 14.04
CA LYS A 42 -19.05 38.78 13.20
C LYS A 42 -18.81 37.50 14.00
N ARG A 43 -18.01 37.59 15.08
CA ARG A 43 -17.73 36.45 15.98
C ARG A 43 -18.96 35.95 16.72
N LEU A 44 -19.93 36.83 17.00
CA LEU A 44 -21.20 36.42 17.62
C LEU A 44 -22.16 35.86 16.58
N ALA A 45 -22.25 36.50 15.42
CA ALA A 45 -23.06 36.04 14.31
C ALA A 45 -22.71 34.58 13.96
N SER A 46 -21.41 34.24 13.84
CA SER A 46 -20.98 32.87 13.48
C SER A 46 -21.56 31.77 14.39
N GLN A 47 -21.69 32.07 15.69
CA GLN A 47 -22.22 31.14 16.69
C GLN A 47 -23.76 31.11 16.65
N PHE A 48 -24.39 32.27 16.45
CA PHE A 48 -25.84 32.41 16.49
C PHE A 48 -26.52 31.86 15.24
N ILE A 49 -25.89 32.00 14.07
CA ILE A 49 -26.42 31.48 12.79
C ILE A 49 -26.68 29.98 12.90
N ALA A 50 -25.67 29.20 13.31
CA ALA A 50 -25.77 27.75 13.40
C ALA A 50 -26.77 27.30 14.48
N ARG A 51 -26.93 28.08 15.56
CA ARG A 51 -27.80 27.73 16.71
C ARG A 51 -29.27 27.64 16.33
N PHE A 52 -29.75 28.53 15.48
CA PHE A 52 -31.17 28.61 15.09
C PHE A 52 -31.44 28.10 13.67
N PHE A 53 -30.42 27.62 12.97
CA PHE A 53 -30.49 27.14 11.58
C PHE A 53 -31.68 26.21 11.31
N LYS A 54 -31.86 25.15 12.12
CA LYS A 54 -32.94 24.18 11.94
C LYS A 54 -34.35 24.74 12.07
N SER A 55 -34.49 25.89 12.74
CA SER A 55 -35.78 26.54 12.97
C SER A 55 -36.26 27.32 11.75
N PHE A 56 -35.38 27.60 10.80
CA PHE A 56 -35.66 28.40 9.60
C PHE A 56 -35.17 27.68 8.33
N PRO A 57 -35.74 26.52 7.97
CA PRO A 57 -35.27 25.71 6.84
C PRO A 57 -35.37 26.44 5.49
N HIS A 58 -36.32 27.37 5.32
CA HIS A 58 -36.45 28.20 4.11
C HIS A 58 -35.34 29.26 3.97
N LEU A 59 -34.58 29.53 5.04
CA LEU A 59 -33.42 30.43 5.06
C LEU A 59 -32.10 29.66 5.05
N ALA A 60 -32.11 28.33 4.87
CA ALA A 60 -30.93 27.50 5.03
C ALA A 60 -29.78 27.89 4.09
N GLU A 61 -30.06 28.17 2.82
CA GLU A 61 -29.05 28.63 1.85
C GLU A 61 -28.42 29.94 2.31
N LYS A 62 -29.25 30.95 2.63
CA LYS A 62 -28.79 32.25 3.13
C LYS A 62 -27.96 32.13 4.40
N ALA A 63 -28.34 31.23 5.31
CA ALA A 63 -27.62 31.01 6.57
C ALA A 63 -26.26 30.34 6.35
N ILE A 64 -26.18 29.36 5.45
CA ILE A 64 -24.91 28.73 5.06
C ILE A 64 -24.02 29.77 4.38
N ASP A 65 -24.53 30.51 3.40
CA ASP A 65 -23.74 31.51 2.68
C ASP A 65 -23.20 32.61 3.61
N ALA A 66 -24.03 33.09 4.55
CA ALA A 66 -23.57 34.04 5.57
C ALA A 66 -22.44 33.47 6.45
N GLN A 67 -22.47 32.17 6.77
CA GLN A 67 -21.38 31.51 7.50
C GLN A 67 -20.12 31.34 6.63
N LEU A 68 -20.28 31.06 5.34
CA LEU A 68 -19.18 30.92 4.39
C LEU A 68 -18.48 32.26 4.16
N ASP A 69 -19.22 33.37 4.08
CA ASP A 69 -18.65 34.73 4.05
C ASP A 69 -17.70 34.97 5.23
N LEU A 70 -18.03 34.46 6.43
CA LEU A 70 -17.15 34.55 7.59
C LEU A 70 -15.96 33.61 7.53
N CYS A 71 -16.07 32.48 6.82
CA CYS A 71 -14.95 31.57 6.57
C CYS A 71 -13.92 32.16 5.60
N GLU A 72 -14.28 33.23 4.88
CA GLU A 72 -13.40 33.97 3.95
C GLU A 72 -12.97 35.35 4.50
N ASP A 73 -13.24 35.62 5.78
CA ASP A 73 -12.93 36.92 6.40
C ASP A 73 -11.42 37.24 6.41
N GLY A 74 -11.07 38.51 6.27
CA GLY A 74 -9.68 38.97 6.35
C GLY A 74 -9.01 38.68 7.71
N ASP A 75 -9.78 38.60 8.80
CA ASP A 75 -9.29 38.23 10.12
C ASP A 75 -9.34 36.71 10.35
N VAL A 76 -8.15 36.10 10.48
CA VAL A 76 -7.99 34.66 10.76
C VAL A 76 -8.70 34.20 12.03
N ALA A 77 -8.87 35.07 13.04
CA ALA A 77 -9.59 34.72 14.26
C ALA A 77 -11.09 34.54 13.99
N ILE A 78 -11.65 35.33 13.06
CA ILE A 78 -13.04 35.24 12.63
C ILE A 78 -13.24 33.97 11.79
N ARG A 79 -12.36 33.74 10.80
CA ARG A 79 -12.42 32.52 9.98
C ARG A 79 -12.37 31.25 10.83
N LYS A 80 -11.41 31.16 11.75
CA LYS A 80 -11.28 30.02 12.66
C LYS A 80 -12.54 29.80 13.50
N GLN A 81 -13.18 30.86 13.98
CA GLN A 81 -14.42 30.73 14.73
C GLN A 81 -15.54 30.22 13.82
N ALA A 82 -15.71 30.80 12.63
CA ALA A 82 -16.73 30.38 11.67
C ALA A 82 -16.55 28.91 11.24
N ILE A 83 -15.33 28.49 10.93
CA ILE A 83 -14.95 27.12 10.56
C ILE A 83 -15.25 26.12 11.69
N LYS A 84 -14.99 26.51 12.94
CA LYS A 84 -15.28 25.68 14.12
C LYS A 84 -16.78 25.48 14.30
N ASP A 85 -17.59 26.46 13.90
CA ASP A 85 -19.05 26.43 14.05
C ASP A 85 -19.76 25.68 12.91
N LEU A 86 -19.12 25.49 11.75
CA LEU A 86 -19.68 24.78 10.58
C LEU A 86 -20.29 23.39 10.92
N PRO A 87 -19.65 22.50 11.71
CA PRO A 87 -20.26 21.22 12.07
C PRO A 87 -21.59 21.33 12.83
N SER A 88 -21.88 22.48 13.45
CA SER A 88 -23.13 22.68 14.20
C SER A 88 -24.36 22.76 13.30
N PHE A 89 -24.21 23.17 12.03
CA PHE A 89 -25.29 23.15 11.03
C PHE A 89 -25.80 21.72 10.78
N CYS A 90 -24.91 20.73 10.93
CA CYS A 90 -25.19 19.35 10.56
C CYS A 90 -25.83 18.52 11.69
N LYS A 91 -25.85 19.01 12.94
CA LYS A 91 -26.28 18.21 14.11
C LYS A 91 -27.70 17.66 13.97
N ASP A 92 -28.61 18.51 13.50
CA ASP A 92 -30.03 18.19 13.30
C ASP A 92 -30.44 18.18 11.82
N SER A 93 -29.50 18.44 10.90
CA SER A 93 -29.74 18.58 9.45
C SER A 93 -28.62 17.89 8.66
N LYS A 94 -28.63 16.54 8.69
CA LYS A 94 -27.56 15.70 8.13
C LYS A 94 -27.44 15.81 6.60
N GLU A 95 -28.50 16.24 5.92
CA GLU A 95 -28.52 16.50 4.48
C GLU A 95 -27.47 17.53 4.03
N TYR A 96 -27.01 18.41 4.93
CA TYR A 96 -25.95 19.38 4.63
C TYR A 96 -24.54 18.85 4.89
N VAL A 97 -24.37 17.69 5.53
CA VAL A 97 -23.03 17.13 5.85
C VAL A 97 -22.12 17.07 4.63
N PRO A 98 -22.56 16.53 3.46
CA PRO A 98 -21.68 16.47 2.30
C PRO A 98 -21.24 17.84 1.80
N LYS A 99 -22.15 18.83 1.76
CA LYS A 99 -21.84 20.22 1.34
C LYS A 99 -20.84 20.88 2.30
N ILE A 100 -21.06 20.76 3.61
CA ILE A 100 -20.16 21.35 4.61
C ILE A 100 -18.79 20.65 4.63
N ALA A 101 -18.75 19.33 4.45
CA ALA A 101 -17.52 18.57 4.35
C ALA A 101 -16.70 18.95 3.10
N ASP A 102 -17.37 19.15 1.96
CA ASP A 102 -16.76 19.62 0.71
C ASP A 102 -16.09 21.00 0.89
N VAL A 103 -16.81 21.96 1.48
CA VAL A 103 -16.26 23.27 1.83
C VAL A 103 -15.04 23.14 2.76
N LEU A 104 -15.16 22.35 3.84
CA LEU A 104 -14.05 22.16 4.78
C LEU A 104 -12.84 21.51 4.11
N ALA A 105 -13.05 20.63 3.13
CA ALA A 105 -11.97 20.03 2.35
C ALA A 105 -11.28 21.08 1.48
N GLN A 106 -12.01 21.99 0.83
CA GLN A 106 -11.43 23.13 0.10
C GLN A 106 -10.59 24.03 1.02
N LEU A 107 -11.05 24.30 2.24
CA LEU A 107 -10.34 25.14 3.21
C LEU A 107 -9.01 24.52 3.68
N LEU A 108 -8.74 23.23 3.47
CA LEU A 108 -7.47 22.58 3.82
C LEU A 108 -6.24 23.20 3.10
N LEU A 109 -6.47 24.05 2.10
CA LEU A 109 -5.46 24.86 1.43
C LEU A 109 -4.87 25.99 2.27
N THR A 110 -5.45 26.31 3.45
CA THR A 110 -4.90 27.37 4.29
C THR A 110 -3.41 27.18 4.59
N GLU A 111 -2.67 28.28 4.59
CA GLU A 111 -1.27 28.35 4.97
C GLU A 111 -1.09 28.60 6.48
N ASP A 112 -2.14 29.04 7.18
CA ASP A 112 -2.10 29.22 8.63
C ASP A 112 -2.23 27.87 9.34
N HIS A 113 -1.17 27.48 10.04
CA HIS A 113 -1.12 26.18 10.72
C HIS A 113 -2.22 26.04 11.79
N THR A 114 -2.56 27.14 12.48
CA THR A 114 -3.56 27.08 13.56
C THR A 114 -4.98 26.99 13.02
N GLU A 115 -5.25 27.56 11.85
CA GLU A 115 -6.48 27.44 11.09
C GLU A 115 -6.61 26.02 10.51
N LEU A 116 -5.54 25.46 9.95
CA LEU A 116 -5.50 24.08 9.46
C LEU A 116 -5.90 23.08 10.56
N LEU A 117 -5.43 23.26 11.79
CA LEU A 117 -5.81 22.41 12.92
C LEU A 117 -7.32 22.51 13.24
N VAL A 118 -7.91 23.70 13.12
CA VAL A 118 -9.35 23.90 13.32
C VAL A 118 -10.15 23.21 12.22
N ILE A 119 -9.74 23.35 10.95
CA ILE A 119 -10.39 22.69 9.81
C ILE A 119 -10.36 21.17 9.98
N GLN A 120 -9.19 20.60 10.30
CA GLN A 120 -9.05 19.17 10.53
C GLN A 120 -9.93 18.68 11.69
N HIS A 121 -10.03 19.47 12.76
CA HIS A 121 -10.91 19.15 13.89
C HIS A 121 -12.40 19.22 13.49
N SER A 122 -12.80 20.22 12.69
CA SER A 122 -14.17 20.33 12.18
C SER A 122 -14.53 19.15 11.28
N LEU A 123 -13.64 18.73 10.37
CA LEU A 123 -13.83 17.51 9.57
C LEU A 123 -13.94 16.26 10.44
N VAL A 124 -13.07 16.08 11.45
CA VAL A 124 -13.18 14.94 12.38
C VAL A 124 -14.50 14.96 13.16
N THR A 125 -15.00 16.15 13.51
CA THR A 125 -16.30 16.30 14.17
C THR A 125 -17.43 15.83 13.25
N LEU A 126 -17.39 16.19 11.97
CA LEU A 126 -18.35 15.71 10.96
C LEU A 126 -18.22 14.20 10.72
N VAL A 127 -17.01 13.65 10.64
CA VAL A 127 -16.80 12.20 10.48
C VAL A 127 -17.45 11.42 11.63
N LYS A 128 -17.37 11.93 12.87
CA LYS A 128 -18.03 11.31 14.03
C LYS A 128 -19.55 11.47 14.03
N LEU A 129 -20.08 12.50 13.36
CA LEU A 129 -21.51 12.78 13.28
C LEU A 129 -22.19 11.97 12.17
N ASP A 130 -21.56 11.93 11.00
CA ASP A 130 -21.96 11.16 9.82
C ASP A 130 -20.73 10.91 8.94
N ALA A 131 -20.09 9.76 9.17
CA ALA A 131 -18.88 9.36 8.46
C ALA A 131 -19.11 9.28 6.95
N ARG A 132 -20.23 8.68 6.51
CA ARG A 132 -20.49 8.48 5.08
C ARG A 132 -20.72 9.80 4.36
N GLY A 133 -21.57 10.67 4.91
CA GLY A 133 -21.81 11.99 4.34
C GLY A 133 -20.53 12.83 4.27
N THR A 134 -19.71 12.79 5.33
CA THR A 134 -18.46 13.55 5.41
C THR A 134 -17.44 13.05 4.40
N LEU A 135 -17.23 11.73 4.34
CA LEU A 135 -16.31 11.12 3.39
C LEU A 135 -16.76 11.38 1.95
N GLY A 136 -18.07 11.38 1.66
CA GLY A 136 -18.59 11.74 0.35
C GLY A 136 -18.17 13.15 -0.10
N GLY A 137 -18.26 14.15 0.79
CA GLY A 137 -17.79 15.52 0.50
C GLY A 137 -16.26 15.66 0.46
N VAL A 138 -15.51 14.81 1.17
CA VAL A 138 -14.04 14.80 1.03
C VAL A 138 -13.64 14.15 -0.29
N PHE A 139 -14.26 13.05 -0.69
CA PHE A 139 -13.96 12.36 -1.95
C PHE A 139 -14.42 13.14 -3.19
N SER A 140 -15.47 13.97 -3.12
CA SER A 140 -15.79 14.89 -4.22
C SER A 140 -14.61 15.81 -4.55
N GLN A 141 -13.94 16.33 -3.53
CA GLN A 141 -12.72 17.14 -3.71
C GLN A 141 -11.51 16.31 -4.15
N VAL A 142 -11.40 15.05 -3.72
CA VAL A 142 -10.34 14.16 -4.24
C VAL A 142 -10.52 13.89 -5.74
N VAL A 143 -11.76 13.67 -6.19
CA VAL A 143 -12.05 13.29 -7.58
C VAL A 143 -12.11 14.49 -8.53
N ALA A 144 -12.71 15.60 -8.08
CA ALA A 144 -13.03 16.74 -8.96
C ALA A 144 -12.44 18.09 -8.48
N GLY A 145 -11.77 18.12 -7.33
CA GLY A 145 -11.12 19.32 -6.83
C GLY A 145 -9.78 19.60 -7.54
N GLU A 146 -9.21 20.76 -7.24
CA GLU A 146 -7.88 21.15 -7.73
C GLU A 146 -6.78 20.27 -7.11
N ASP A 147 -5.65 20.11 -7.80
CA ASP A 147 -4.53 19.22 -7.41
C ASP A 147 -4.09 19.41 -5.95
N LEU A 148 -3.97 20.66 -5.50
CA LEU A 148 -3.57 20.95 -4.12
C LEU A 148 -4.66 20.57 -3.11
N VAL A 149 -5.94 20.77 -3.45
CA VAL A 149 -7.05 20.36 -2.57
C VAL A 149 -7.08 18.85 -2.45
N ARG A 150 -6.95 18.15 -3.58
CA ARG A 150 -6.86 16.69 -3.66
C ARG A 150 -5.73 16.15 -2.79
N GLU A 151 -4.51 16.70 -2.91
CA GLU A 151 -3.37 16.29 -2.08
C GLU A 151 -3.69 16.44 -0.58
N ARG A 152 -4.24 17.59 -0.19
CA ARG A 152 -4.58 17.88 1.22
C ARG A 152 -5.71 16.98 1.73
N ALA A 153 -6.70 16.68 0.91
CA ALA A 153 -7.80 15.78 1.24
C ALA A 153 -7.31 14.33 1.43
N ILE A 154 -6.48 13.80 0.51
CA ILE A 154 -5.85 12.47 0.66
C ILE A 154 -5.01 12.41 1.93
N LYS A 155 -4.22 13.46 2.21
CA LYS A 155 -3.42 13.56 3.44
C LYS A 155 -4.29 13.56 4.69
N PHE A 156 -5.43 14.27 4.68
CA PHE A 156 -6.39 14.23 5.78
C PHE A 156 -6.91 12.80 6.00
N LEU A 157 -7.37 12.12 4.94
CA LEU A 157 -7.87 10.75 5.02
C LEU A 157 -6.83 9.80 5.62
N CYS A 158 -5.61 9.83 5.10
CA CYS A 158 -4.53 8.92 5.51
C CYS A 158 -4.03 9.19 6.94
N THR A 159 -4.15 10.42 7.45
CA THR A 159 -3.65 10.78 8.78
C THR A 159 -4.69 10.72 9.88
N LYS A 160 -5.96 10.99 9.57
CA LYS A 160 -7.03 11.09 10.59
C LYS A 160 -7.86 9.84 10.70
N LEU A 161 -8.21 9.17 9.60
CA LEU A 161 -9.06 7.98 9.65
C LEU A 161 -8.47 6.81 10.44
N PRO A 162 -7.15 6.50 10.39
CA PRO A 162 -6.59 5.41 11.19
C PRO A 162 -6.74 5.58 12.70
N SER A 163 -6.99 6.81 13.17
CA SER A 163 -7.22 7.11 14.59
C SER A 163 -8.69 7.00 15.02
N MET A 164 -9.60 6.72 14.09
CA MET A 164 -11.03 6.59 14.38
C MET A 164 -11.35 5.22 15.00
N GLY A 165 -12.30 5.20 15.94
CA GLY A 165 -12.75 3.99 16.61
C GLY A 165 -13.68 3.14 15.75
N ALA A 166 -13.96 1.93 16.23
CA ALA A 166 -14.84 0.96 15.58
C ALA A 166 -16.29 1.43 15.43
N GLU A 167 -16.70 2.37 16.27
CA GLU A 167 -18.01 3.03 16.25
C GLU A 167 -18.19 3.98 15.05
N VAL A 168 -17.08 4.51 14.51
CA VAL A 168 -17.07 5.37 13.32
C VAL A 168 -16.77 4.53 12.08
N LEU A 169 -15.71 3.71 12.12
CA LEU A 169 -15.33 2.80 11.03
C LEU A 169 -16.14 1.51 11.13
N THR A 170 -17.44 1.64 10.88
CA THR A 170 -18.37 0.52 10.75
C THR A 170 -18.11 -0.22 9.43
N LYS A 171 -18.66 -1.43 9.30
CA LYS A 171 -18.53 -2.22 8.06
C LYS A 171 -18.98 -1.43 6.82
N GLU A 172 -20.13 -0.74 6.91
CA GLU A 172 -20.67 0.06 5.81
C GLU A 172 -19.76 1.23 5.42
N VAL A 173 -19.10 1.86 6.41
CA VAL A 173 -18.15 2.95 6.17
C VAL A 173 -16.85 2.43 5.55
N GLU A 174 -16.35 1.28 6.01
CA GLU A 174 -15.18 0.64 5.39
C GLU A 174 -15.46 0.18 3.94
N GLU A 175 -16.66 -0.35 3.66
CA GLU A 175 -17.08 -0.71 2.30
C GLU A 175 -17.15 0.53 1.39
N PHE A 176 -17.73 1.62 1.91
CA PHE A 176 -17.76 2.91 1.21
C PHE A 176 -16.36 3.47 0.95
N LEU A 177 -15.47 3.44 1.95
CA LEU A 177 -14.08 3.87 1.80
C LEU A 177 -13.36 3.08 0.71
N LEU A 178 -13.49 1.75 0.71
CA LEU A 178 -12.90 0.90 -0.31
C LEU A 178 -13.43 1.27 -1.70
N GLN A 179 -14.74 1.43 -1.84
CA GLN A 179 -15.37 1.79 -3.12
C GLN A 179 -14.86 3.14 -3.65
N GLU A 180 -14.80 4.18 -2.82
CA GLU A 180 -14.32 5.49 -3.24
C GLU A 180 -12.81 5.47 -3.56
N CYS A 181 -11.99 4.79 -2.76
CA CYS A 181 -10.57 4.60 -3.07
C CYS A 181 -10.36 3.89 -4.41
N CYS A 182 -11.14 2.84 -4.72
CA CYS A 182 -11.06 2.17 -6.02
C CYS A 182 -11.35 3.12 -7.20
N LYS A 183 -12.30 4.06 -7.05
CA LYS A 183 -12.57 5.07 -8.09
C LYS A 183 -11.37 6.01 -8.25
N VAL A 184 -10.84 6.51 -7.14
CA VAL A 184 -9.69 7.43 -7.14
C VAL A 184 -8.49 6.75 -7.81
N MET A 185 -8.24 5.48 -7.50
CA MET A 185 -7.11 4.70 -8.01
C MET A 185 -7.08 4.50 -9.53
N GLN A 186 -8.15 4.84 -10.27
CA GLN A 186 -8.13 4.84 -11.74
C GLN A 186 -7.19 5.91 -12.33
N ASP A 187 -6.95 6.98 -11.57
CA ASP A 187 -6.05 8.08 -11.96
C ASP A 187 -5.32 8.60 -10.71
N VAL A 188 -4.20 7.96 -10.38
CA VAL A 188 -3.36 8.29 -9.21
C VAL A 188 -1.88 8.31 -9.57
N THR A 189 -1.16 9.21 -8.91
CA THR A 189 0.30 9.15 -8.87
C THR A 189 0.78 7.96 -8.02
N GLY A 190 2.05 7.57 -8.17
CA GLY A 190 2.63 6.49 -7.35
C GLY A 190 2.63 6.79 -5.84
N GLN A 191 2.73 8.06 -5.44
CA GLN A 191 2.68 8.48 -4.04
C GLN A 191 1.26 8.41 -3.48
N GLU A 192 0.27 8.87 -4.24
CA GLU A 192 -1.14 8.75 -3.86
C GLU A 192 -1.56 7.28 -3.74
N PHE A 193 -1.18 6.46 -4.72
CA PHE A 193 -1.44 5.02 -4.70
C PHE A 193 -0.90 4.37 -3.42
N THR A 194 0.35 4.67 -3.05
CA THR A 194 0.97 4.14 -1.82
C THR A 194 0.24 4.61 -0.57
N SER A 195 -0.16 5.89 -0.52
CA SER A 195 -0.87 6.47 0.62
C SER A 195 -2.25 5.85 0.81
N LEU A 196 -3.01 5.67 -0.28
CA LEU A 196 -4.33 5.05 -0.25
C LEU A 196 -4.25 3.55 0.06
N MET A 197 -3.27 2.82 -0.48
CA MET A 197 -3.04 1.41 -0.11
C MET A 197 -2.73 1.27 1.38
N GLN A 198 -1.94 2.18 1.95
CA GLN A 198 -1.67 2.19 3.39
C GLN A 198 -2.94 2.47 4.21
N LEU A 199 -3.77 3.43 3.80
CA LEU A 199 -5.06 3.68 4.43
C LEU A 199 -5.96 2.44 4.41
N LEU A 200 -6.12 1.82 3.24
CA LEU A 200 -6.97 0.64 3.07
C LEU A 200 -6.48 -0.57 3.88
N SER A 201 -5.16 -0.76 3.99
CA SER A 201 -4.56 -1.84 4.79
C SER A 201 -4.95 -1.80 6.27
N GLY A 202 -5.30 -0.61 6.79
CA GLY A 202 -5.71 -0.41 8.17
C GLY A 202 -7.15 -0.84 8.47
N LEU A 203 -7.98 -1.00 7.44
CA LEU A 203 -9.39 -1.36 7.57
C LEU A 203 -9.56 -2.81 8.03
N LYS A 204 -10.64 -3.11 8.75
CA LYS A 204 -10.94 -4.49 9.17
C LYS A 204 -11.29 -5.36 7.95
N LEU A 205 -11.96 -4.81 6.95
CA LEU A 205 -12.27 -5.52 5.70
C LEU A 205 -11.00 -6.01 5.00
N ALA A 206 -9.92 -5.23 5.01
CA ALA A 206 -8.62 -5.59 4.43
C ALA A 206 -7.92 -6.75 5.16
N LYS A 207 -8.43 -7.20 6.31
CA LYS A 207 -7.94 -8.38 7.04
C LYS A 207 -8.69 -9.66 6.68
N THR A 208 -9.76 -9.55 5.90
CA THR A 208 -10.54 -10.69 5.41
C THR A 208 -10.00 -11.18 4.07
N ILE A 209 -10.15 -12.48 3.77
CA ILE A 209 -9.72 -13.04 2.47
C ILE A 209 -10.33 -12.27 1.28
N PRO A 210 -11.66 -11.97 1.24
CA PRO A 210 -12.22 -11.19 0.14
C PRO A 210 -11.67 -9.77 0.03
N GLY A 211 -11.43 -9.09 1.15
CA GLY A 211 -10.85 -7.75 1.14
C GLY A 211 -9.39 -7.75 0.68
N GLN A 212 -8.60 -8.72 1.14
CA GLN A 212 -7.22 -8.92 0.66
C GLN A 212 -7.19 -9.21 -0.85
N GLN A 213 -8.10 -10.06 -1.33
CA GLN A 213 -8.23 -10.35 -2.76
C GLN A 213 -8.59 -9.09 -3.56
N ALA A 214 -9.55 -8.28 -3.09
CA ALA A 214 -9.91 -7.02 -3.73
C ALA A 214 -8.72 -6.04 -3.81
N LEU A 215 -7.91 -5.94 -2.76
CA LEU A 215 -6.69 -5.11 -2.75
C LEU A 215 -5.63 -5.65 -3.73
N VAL A 216 -5.45 -6.96 -3.80
CA VAL A 216 -4.52 -7.59 -4.75
C VAL A 216 -4.97 -7.37 -6.20
N ASP A 217 -6.26 -7.50 -6.48
CA ASP A 217 -6.81 -7.25 -7.82
C ASP A 217 -6.65 -5.77 -8.21
N LEU A 218 -6.88 -4.85 -7.28
CA LEU A 218 -6.63 -3.44 -7.50
C LEU A 218 -5.15 -3.14 -7.81
N VAL A 219 -4.22 -3.75 -7.07
CA VAL A 219 -2.78 -3.60 -7.35
C VAL A 219 -2.42 -4.22 -8.71
N ALA A 220 -3.07 -5.31 -9.11
CA ALA A 220 -2.87 -5.94 -10.41
C ALA A 220 -3.35 -5.05 -11.56
N GLU A 221 -4.48 -4.36 -11.40
CA GLU A 221 -4.98 -3.36 -12.33
C GLU A 221 -4.01 -2.17 -12.44
N GLN A 222 -3.55 -1.63 -11.31
CA GLN A 222 -2.59 -0.54 -11.29
C GLN A 222 -1.25 -0.91 -11.95
N ALA A 223 -0.81 -2.16 -11.77
CA ALA A 223 0.41 -2.70 -12.38
C ALA A 223 0.26 -3.02 -13.87
N ASP A 224 -0.92 -2.84 -14.47
CA ASP A 224 -1.21 -3.17 -15.87
C ASP A 224 -0.85 -4.63 -16.23
N LEU A 225 -1.07 -5.57 -15.31
CA LEU A 225 -0.71 -6.97 -15.52
C LEU A 225 -1.41 -7.54 -16.77
N GLY A 226 -0.65 -8.27 -17.58
CA GLY A 226 -1.13 -8.91 -18.81
C GLY A 226 -0.87 -8.10 -20.09
N LYS A 227 -0.42 -6.85 -19.98
CA LYS A 227 0.13 -6.08 -21.11
C LYS A 227 1.65 -6.30 -21.22
N PRO A 228 2.27 -6.16 -22.40
CA PRO A 228 3.73 -6.16 -22.49
C PRO A 228 4.35 -5.01 -21.70
N LEU A 229 5.49 -5.26 -21.06
CA LEU A 229 6.17 -4.26 -20.23
C LEU A 229 6.67 -3.08 -21.10
N GLY A 230 6.20 -1.87 -20.81
CA GLY A 230 6.60 -0.63 -21.52
C GLY A 230 5.62 -0.16 -22.62
N GLU A 231 4.51 -0.87 -22.85
CA GLU A 231 3.49 -0.47 -23.84
C GLU A 231 2.30 0.31 -23.23
N SER A 232 2.37 0.72 -21.96
CA SER A 232 1.30 1.51 -21.33
C SER A 232 1.35 2.96 -21.81
N GLY A 233 0.53 3.29 -22.82
CA GLY A 233 0.44 4.62 -23.42
C GLY A 233 1.05 4.63 -24.81
N GLY A 234 0.21 4.80 -25.84
CA GLY A 234 0.56 4.56 -27.24
C GLY A 234 1.79 5.31 -27.74
N ALA A 235 2.95 4.66 -27.66
CA ALA A 235 4.13 4.74 -28.51
C ALA A 235 5.19 3.88 -27.79
N GLY A 236 5.55 2.73 -28.37
CA GLY A 236 6.58 1.86 -27.81
C GLY A 236 7.97 2.49 -27.89
N ASP A 237 8.27 3.39 -26.95
CA ASP A 237 9.61 3.95 -26.76
C ASP A 237 10.36 3.13 -25.70
N ALA A 238 11.57 2.66 -26.03
CA ALA A 238 12.39 1.83 -25.15
C ALA A 238 12.78 2.56 -23.85
N SER A 239 12.64 3.88 -23.81
CA SER A 239 12.81 4.75 -22.64
C SER A 239 11.77 4.50 -21.52
N SER A 240 10.61 3.90 -21.83
CA SER A 240 9.51 3.67 -20.86
C SER A 240 9.67 2.41 -20.02
N ARG A 241 10.54 1.47 -20.43
CA ARG A 241 10.68 0.16 -19.78
C ARG A 241 11.22 0.24 -18.34
N PRO A 242 12.26 1.04 -18.02
CA PRO A 242 12.73 1.21 -16.65
C PRO A 242 11.66 1.80 -15.72
N GLU A 243 10.89 2.77 -16.20
CA GLU A 243 9.79 3.38 -15.43
C GLU A 243 8.65 2.39 -15.21
N ALA A 244 8.25 1.64 -16.25
CA ALA A 244 7.26 0.57 -16.14
C ALA A 244 7.71 -0.52 -15.16
N LEU A 245 8.99 -0.88 -15.16
CA LEU A 245 9.57 -1.84 -14.22
C LEU A 245 9.57 -1.30 -12.79
N ALA A 246 9.95 -0.04 -12.58
CA ALA A 246 9.90 0.60 -11.27
C ALA A 246 8.46 0.66 -10.73
N LYS A 247 7.49 1.01 -11.57
CA LYS A 247 6.05 0.98 -11.25
C LYS A 247 5.60 -0.42 -10.84
N LEU A 248 5.97 -1.44 -11.63
CA LEU A 248 5.63 -2.85 -11.34
C LEU A 248 6.23 -3.32 -10.01
N VAL A 249 7.50 -3.03 -9.75
CA VAL A 249 8.18 -3.34 -8.49
C VAL A 249 7.46 -2.68 -7.32
N GLN A 250 7.10 -1.40 -7.44
CA GLN A 250 6.36 -0.69 -6.40
C GLN A 250 4.97 -1.31 -6.16
N CYS A 251 4.26 -1.69 -7.22
CA CYS A 251 2.97 -2.38 -7.11
C CYS A 251 3.12 -3.72 -6.40
N ILE A 252 4.07 -4.56 -6.81
CA ILE A 252 4.32 -5.86 -6.16
C ILE A 252 4.58 -5.69 -4.67
N ARG A 253 5.38 -4.68 -4.26
CA ARG A 253 5.63 -4.40 -2.83
C ARG A 253 4.35 -4.12 -2.05
N GLN A 254 3.35 -3.47 -2.65
CA GLN A 254 2.05 -3.24 -2.03
C GLN A 254 1.24 -4.55 -1.94
N ALA A 255 1.28 -5.40 -2.98
CA ALA A 255 0.56 -6.68 -3.00
C ALA A 255 1.14 -7.74 -2.06
N LEU A 256 2.47 -7.73 -1.83
CA LEU A 256 3.19 -8.77 -1.08
C LEU A 256 2.61 -9.05 0.32
N LEU A 257 2.04 -8.03 0.96
CA LEU A 257 1.48 -8.13 2.31
C LEU A 257 0.20 -8.97 2.38
N TYR A 258 -0.46 -9.19 1.23
CA TYR A 258 -1.78 -9.81 1.16
C TYR A 258 -1.75 -11.24 0.61
N PHE A 259 -0.64 -11.66 -0.01
CA PHE A 259 -0.54 -13.03 -0.52
C PHE A 259 -0.55 -14.05 0.62
N SER A 260 -1.32 -15.12 0.41
CA SER A 260 -1.48 -16.19 1.37
C SER A 260 -1.89 -17.48 0.62
N PRO A 261 -2.01 -18.63 1.29
CA PRO A 261 -2.58 -19.82 0.65
C PRO A 261 -3.99 -19.62 0.07
N TYR A 262 -4.70 -18.56 0.48
CA TYR A 262 -6.06 -18.24 0.04
C TYR A 262 -6.12 -17.05 -0.92
N VAL A 263 -5.05 -16.25 -1.03
CA VAL A 263 -4.96 -15.06 -1.88
C VAL A 263 -3.75 -15.22 -2.79
N SER A 264 -4.02 -15.51 -4.06
CA SER A 264 -3.02 -16.00 -5.00
C SER A 264 -2.15 -14.90 -5.60
N SER A 265 -0.86 -15.19 -5.77
CA SER A 265 0.10 -14.32 -6.50
C SER A 265 0.25 -14.68 -7.98
N ALA A 266 -0.57 -15.60 -8.51
CA ALA A 266 -0.38 -16.21 -9.83
C ALA A 266 -0.23 -15.19 -10.97
N LYS A 267 -1.08 -14.14 -11.03
CA LYS A 267 -1.01 -13.10 -12.07
C LYS A 267 0.35 -12.39 -12.06
N PHE A 268 0.86 -12.05 -10.88
CA PHE A 268 2.14 -11.36 -10.71
C PHE A 268 3.33 -12.26 -11.06
N VAL A 269 3.29 -13.53 -10.63
CA VAL A 269 4.33 -14.51 -10.96
C VAL A 269 4.38 -14.77 -12.46
N ALA A 270 3.23 -14.98 -13.11
CA ALA A 270 3.15 -15.18 -14.56
C ALA A 270 3.76 -13.97 -15.30
N HIS A 271 3.35 -12.77 -14.93
CA HIS A 271 3.82 -11.55 -15.57
C HIS A 271 5.32 -11.31 -15.36
N LEU A 272 5.85 -11.48 -14.14
CA LEU A 272 7.29 -11.36 -13.88
C LEU A 272 8.10 -12.39 -14.69
N CYS A 273 7.68 -13.65 -14.69
CA CYS A 273 8.38 -14.70 -15.42
C CYS A 273 8.38 -14.44 -16.92
N GLN A 274 7.26 -14.02 -17.51
CA GLN A 274 7.11 -13.92 -18.95
C GLN A 274 7.62 -12.58 -19.52
N GLN A 275 7.40 -11.47 -18.81
CA GLN A 275 7.65 -10.12 -19.35
C GLN A 275 8.96 -9.50 -18.82
N VAL A 276 9.38 -9.87 -17.61
CA VAL A 276 10.53 -9.25 -16.93
C VAL A 276 11.77 -10.13 -17.02
N LEU A 277 11.66 -11.38 -16.56
CA LEU A 277 12.80 -12.30 -16.39
C LEU A 277 13.66 -12.50 -17.65
N PRO A 278 13.10 -12.64 -18.88
CA PRO A 278 13.91 -12.85 -20.09
C PRO A 278 14.82 -11.66 -20.42
N GLY A 279 14.45 -10.45 -20.00
CA GLY A 279 15.22 -9.22 -20.25
C GLY A 279 16.23 -8.85 -19.16
N GLN A 280 16.33 -9.65 -18.09
CA GLN A 280 17.20 -9.34 -16.95
C GLN A 280 18.63 -9.86 -17.15
N VAL A 281 19.64 -9.09 -16.71
CA VAL A 281 21.03 -9.54 -16.68
C VAL A 281 21.23 -10.35 -15.39
N ALA A 282 21.68 -11.59 -15.52
CA ALA A 282 21.57 -12.59 -14.44
C ALA A 282 22.31 -12.24 -13.13
N ALA A 283 23.24 -11.27 -13.13
CA ALA A 283 24.12 -10.97 -12.01
C ALA A 283 24.09 -9.49 -11.53
N ASP A 284 23.16 -8.66 -12.01
CA ASP A 284 23.06 -7.27 -11.53
C ASP A 284 22.23 -7.15 -10.23
N GLU A 285 22.38 -6.03 -9.50
CA GLU A 285 21.68 -5.80 -8.23
C GLU A 285 20.18 -5.52 -8.43
N GLU A 286 19.79 -4.91 -9.56
CA GLU A 286 18.38 -4.63 -9.89
C GLU A 286 17.59 -5.92 -10.13
N THR A 287 18.18 -6.87 -10.86
CA THR A 287 17.66 -8.23 -11.06
C THR A 287 17.55 -8.96 -9.73
N LEU A 288 18.53 -8.82 -8.82
CA LEU A 288 18.44 -9.46 -7.51
C LEU A 288 17.16 -9.03 -6.78
N GLU A 289 16.81 -7.75 -6.81
CA GLU A 289 15.58 -7.28 -6.16
C GLU A 289 14.33 -7.87 -6.81
N ILE A 290 14.28 -7.94 -8.15
CA ILE A 290 13.17 -8.58 -8.87
C ILE A 290 13.06 -10.08 -8.53
N LEU A 291 14.19 -10.78 -8.47
CA LEU A 291 14.25 -12.19 -8.13
C LEU A 291 13.82 -12.46 -6.68
N LYS A 292 14.12 -11.55 -5.75
CA LYS A 292 13.60 -11.64 -4.37
C LYS A 292 12.08 -11.53 -4.34
N LEU A 293 11.51 -10.57 -5.09
CA LEU A 293 10.05 -10.42 -5.19
C LEU A 293 9.40 -11.69 -5.79
N LEU A 294 9.99 -12.24 -6.85
CA LEU A 294 9.53 -13.50 -7.45
C LEU A 294 9.57 -14.65 -6.44
N ALA A 295 10.67 -14.79 -5.71
CA ALA A 295 10.84 -15.82 -4.70
C ALA A 295 9.83 -15.70 -3.55
N GLU A 296 9.52 -14.49 -3.11
CA GLU A 296 8.48 -14.26 -2.08
C GLU A 296 7.08 -14.60 -2.56
N MET A 297 6.79 -14.38 -3.84
CA MET A 297 5.47 -14.64 -4.43
C MET A 297 5.26 -16.10 -4.83
N ALA A 298 6.30 -16.82 -5.28
CA ALA A 298 6.19 -18.18 -5.84
C ALA A 298 5.39 -19.19 -4.97
N PRO A 299 5.54 -19.24 -3.62
CA PRO A 299 4.76 -20.11 -2.75
C PRO A 299 3.24 -19.91 -2.85
N PHE A 300 2.78 -18.72 -3.24
CA PHE A 300 1.37 -18.35 -3.28
C PHE A 300 0.77 -18.36 -4.70
N ALA A 301 1.51 -18.78 -5.73
CA ALA A 301 1.02 -18.84 -7.10
C ALA A 301 0.15 -20.10 -7.38
N SER A 302 -0.89 -20.32 -6.58
CA SER A 302 -1.71 -21.54 -6.60
C SER A 302 -2.65 -21.69 -7.80
N ASN A 303 -2.95 -20.59 -8.51
CA ASN A 303 -3.96 -20.54 -9.58
C ASN A 303 -3.35 -20.23 -10.95
N LEU A 304 -2.13 -20.67 -11.22
CA LEU A 304 -1.56 -20.61 -12.56
C LEU A 304 -2.25 -21.62 -13.48
N SER A 305 -2.52 -21.24 -14.73
CA SER A 305 -2.91 -22.22 -15.75
C SER A 305 -1.78 -23.23 -15.97
N ALA A 306 -2.10 -24.42 -16.49
CA ALA A 306 -1.06 -25.42 -16.76
C ALA A 306 -0.01 -24.91 -17.77
N GLU A 307 -0.44 -24.13 -18.76
CA GLU A 307 0.42 -23.50 -19.76
C GLU A 307 1.32 -22.42 -19.13
N ASP A 308 0.76 -21.54 -18.30
CA ASP A 308 1.53 -20.51 -17.60
C ASP A 308 2.52 -21.13 -16.62
N LEU A 309 2.12 -22.16 -15.88
CA LEU A 309 2.99 -22.86 -14.94
C LEU A 309 4.18 -23.49 -15.68
N GLN A 310 3.93 -24.19 -16.79
CA GLN A 310 4.98 -24.81 -17.62
C GLN A 310 5.94 -23.74 -18.18
N THR A 311 5.39 -22.62 -18.67
CA THR A 311 6.17 -21.51 -19.21
C THR A 311 7.02 -20.85 -18.14
N CYS A 312 6.44 -20.52 -16.99
CA CYS A 312 7.15 -19.95 -15.85
C CYS A 312 8.26 -20.88 -15.35
N LEU A 313 7.97 -22.18 -15.24
CA LEU A 313 8.95 -23.19 -14.84
C LEU A 313 10.15 -23.21 -15.77
N LYS A 314 9.90 -23.24 -17.08
CA LYS A 314 10.96 -23.22 -18.08
C LYS A 314 11.81 -21.95 -17.97
N LEU A 315 11.19 -20.77 -17.92
CA LEU A 315 11.92 -19.50 -17.86
C LEU A 315 12.75 -19.35 -16.59
N VAL A 316 12.21 -19.74 -15.43
CA VAL A 316 12.95 -19.74 -14.16
C VAL A 316 14.08 -20.75 -14.18
N PHE A 317 13.85 -21.95 -14.73
CA PHE A 317 14.86 -23.00 -14.82
C PHE A 317 16.00 -22.60 -15.75
N ASP A 318 15.70 -22.10 -16.95
CA ASP A 318 16.70 -21.66 -17.92
C ASP A 318 17.56 -20.53 -17.31
N LYS A 319 16.94 -19.57 -16.61
CA LYS A 319 17.67 -18.50 -15.91
C LYS A 319 18.53 -19.02 -14.76
N LEU A 320 18.07 -20.04 -14.04
CA LEU A 320 18.87 -20.69 -13.00
C LEU A 320 20.12 -21.37 -13.59
N LEU A 321 20.01 -21.99 -14.76
CA LEU A 321 21.13 -22.66 -15.43
C LEU A 321 22.21 -21.68 -15.89
N GLU A 322 21.86 -20.44 -16.24
CA GLU A 322 22.85 -19.37 -16.53
C GLU A 322 23.79 -19.11 -15.34
N LEU A 323 23.31 -19.31 -14.11
CA LEU A 323 24.06 -19.09 -12.87
C LEU A 323 24.66 -20.37 -12.27
N MET A 324 24.40 -21.52 -12.89
CA MET A 324 24.87 -22.83 -12.43
C MET A 324 25.75 -23.47 -13.51
N PRO A 325 27.05 -23.11 -13.59
CA PRO A 325 27.93 -23.65 -14.61
C PRO A 325 28.14 -25.17 -14.46
N LEU A 326 28.53 -25.81 -15.55
CA LEU A 326 29.03 -27.18 -15.52
C LEU A 326 30.38 -27.24 -14.80
N PRO A 327 30.74 -28.38 -14.19
CA PRO A 327 32.10 -28.59 -13.70
C PRO A 327 33.14 -28.36 -14.82
N PRO A 328 34.28 -27.73 -14.54
CA PRO A 328 35.40 -27.62 -15.47
C PRO A 328 35.83 -29.00 -15.99
N ALA A 329 36.20 -29.08 -17.28
CA ALA A 329 36.65 -30.32 -17.89
C ALA A 329 37.91 -30.85 -17.17
N GLY A 330 37.81 -32.05 -16.57
CA GLY A 330 38.88 -32.68 -15.79
C GLY A 330 38.63 -32.80 -14.28
N GLU A 331 37.58 -32.17 -13.74
CA GLU A 331 37.22 -32.20 -12.30
C GLU A 331 36.17 -33.28 -11.92
N GLU A 332 36.07 -34.34 -12.74
CA GLU A 332 35.14 -35.44 -12.48
C GLU A 332 35.55 -36.30 -11.28
N THR A 333 36.81 -36.23 -10.85
CA THR A 333 37.36 -37.02 -9.73
C THR A 333 37.50 -36.23 -8.43
N GLU A 334 37.04 -36.81 -7.33
CA GLU A 334 36.95 -36.25 -5.97
C GLU A 334 38.28 -35.81 -5.30
N ASN A 335 39.42 -35.82 -6.01
CA ASN A 335 40.76 -35.65 -5.46
C ASN A 335 41.63 -34.60 -6.18
N SER A 336 41.07 -33.50 -6.68
CA SER A 336 41.88 -32.34 -7.08
C SER A 336 42.23 -31.50 -5.85
N THR A 337 43.46 -31.66 -5.35
CA THR A 337 44.04 -30.94 -4.20
C THR A 337 44.58 -29.54 -4.51
N ASP A 338 44.32 -29.00 -5.70
CA ASP A 338 44.89 -27.71 -6.08
C ASP A 338 43.92 -26.54 -5.87
N GLN A 339 44.48 -25.43 -5.42
CA GLN A 339 43.89 -24.11 -5.20
C GLN A 339 43.40 -23.45 -6.51
N GLN A 340 42.64 -24.17 -7.34
CA GLN A 340 42.20 -23.72 -8.65
C GLN A 340 40.75 -23.23 -8.57
N HIS A 341 40.62 -21.91 -8.77
CA HIS A 341 39.42 -21.12 -9.01
C HIS A 341 38.13 -21.62 -8.32
N GLU A 342 37.89 -21.15 -7.10
CA GLU A 342 36.53 -21.20 -6.56
C GLU A 342 35.60 -20.49 -7.55
N PRO A 343 34.53 -21.13 -8.04
CA PRO A 343 33.63 -20.49 -8.98
C PRO A 343 33.01 -19.27 -8.30
N GLU A 344 33.08 -18.12 -8.98
CA GLU A 344 32.44 -16.89 -8.52
C GLU A 344 30.92 -17.03 -8.71
N LEU A 345 30.27 -17.66 -7.74
CA LEU A 345 28.85 -18.00 -7.77
C LEU A 345 28.02 -16.83 -7.22
N GLN A 346 27.01 -16.42 -7.98
CA GLN A 346 26.01 -15.44 -7.57
C GLN A 346 24.97 -16.09 -6.63
N LEU A 347 25.41 -16.48 -5.43
CA LEU A 347 24.62 -17.32 -4.52
C LEU A 347 23.29 -16.68 -4.10
N SER A 348 23.23 -15.35 -3.98
CA SER A 348 21.99 -14.64 -3.66
C SER A 348 20.93 -14.81 -4.78
N HIS A 349 21.34 -14.65 -6.04
CA HIS A 349 20.47 -14.86 -7.20
C HIS A 349 20.08 -16.34 -7.35
N VAL A 350 21.03 -17.26 -7.14
CA VAL A 350 20.79 -18.70 -7.13
C VAL A 350 19.76 -19.09 -6.06
N GLU A 351 19.85 -18.55 -4.84
CA GLU A 351 18.85 -18.80 -3.79
C GLU A 351 17.44 -18.40 -4.27
N CYS A 352 17.30 -17.21 -4.87
CA CYS A 352 16.01 -16.70 -5.33
C CYS A 352 15.41 -17.59 -6.43
N LEU A 353 16.20 -17.89 -7.48
CA LEU A 353 15.76 -18.69 -8.62
C LEU A 353 15.51 -20.14 -8.24
N MET A 354 16.39 -20.74 -7.43
CA MET A 354 16.27 -22.11 -6.98
C MET A 354 15.06 -22.30 -6.05
N TYR A 355 14.80 -21.33 -5.16
CA TYR A 355 13.58 -21.36 -4.34
C TYR A 355 12.32 -21.19 -5.19
N SER A 356 12.31 -20.22 -6.11
CA SER A 356 11.19 -20.00 -7.02
C SER A 356 10.90 -21.25 -7.86
N PHE A 357 11.93 -21.87 -8.43
CA PHE A 357 11.85 -23.13 -9.16
C PHE A 357 11.29 -24.25 -8.30
N HIS A 358 11.81 -24.44 -7.09
CA HIS A 358 11.35 -25.48 -6.15
C HIS A 358 9.86 -25.34 -5.83
N GLN A 359 9.38 -24.11 -5.57
CA GLN A 359 7.97 -23.86 -5.27
C GLN A 359 7.04 -24.11 -6.47
N LEU A 360 7.47 -23.73 -7.67
CA LEU A 360 6.68 -23.96 -8.90
C LEU A 360 6.71 -25.45 -9.29
N ALA A 361 7.87 -26.10 -9.22
CA ALA A 361 8.07 -27.48 -9.69
C ALA A 361 7.36 -28.49 -8.78
N LYS A 362 7.17 -28.14 -7.50
CA LYS A 362 6.28 -28.87 -6.59
C LYS A 362 4.87 -29.08 -7.16
N ARG A 363 4.37 -28.13 -7.95
CA ARG A 363 3.03 -28.19 -8.59
C ARG A 363 3.03 -28.92 -9.93
N ASN A 364 4.19 -29.04 -10.57
CA ASN A 364 4.36 -29.85 -11.78
C ASN A 364 5.67 -30.67 -11.74
N PRO A 365 5.72 -31.76 -10.95
CA PRO A 365 6.93 -32.57 -10.80
C PRO A 365 7.40 -33.21 -12.12
N GLN A 366 6.47 -33.42 -13.06
CA GLN A 366 6.74 -34.01 -14.38
C GLN A 366 7.77 -33.22 -15.18
N PHE A 367 7.95 -31.92 -14.89
CA PHE A 367 8.99 -31.09 -15.51
C PHE A 367 10.40 -31.68 -15.39
N LEU A 368 10.68 -32.44 -14.33
CA LEU A 368 11.94 -33.18 -14.15
C LEU A 368 11.78 -34.70 -14.25
N THR A 369 10.60 -35.24 -13.94
CA THR A 369 10.41 -36.70 -13.80
C THR A 369 9.81 -37.37 -15.03
N ALA A 370 9.33 -36.63 -16.03
CA ALA A 370 8.86 -37.23 -17.27
C ALA A 370 10.04 -37.85 -18.04
N ASP A 371 9.77 -38.92 -18.78
CA ASP A 371 10.82 -39.66 -19.53
C ASP A 371 11.56 -38.76 -20.53
N GLU A 372 10.84 -37.85 -21.18
CA GLU A 372 11.39 -36.82 -22.09
C GLU A 372 12.32 -35.81 -21.40
N SER A 373 12.25 -35.69 -20.07
CA SER A 373 13.07 -34.78 -19.27
C SER A 373 14.35 -35.46 -18.71
N ALA A 374 14.64 -36.70 -19.10
CA ALA A 374 15.79 -37.45 -18.58
C ALA A 374 17.13 -36.77 -18.83
N GLU A 375 17.34 -36.17 -20.00
CA GLU A 375 18.56 -35.43 -20.32
C GLU A 375 18.66 -34.13 -19.51
N ARG A 376 17.55 -33.38 -19.42
CA ARG A 376 17.44 -32.18 -18.57
C ARG A 376 17.80 -32.49 -17.12
N LEU A 377 17.25 -33.57 -16.56
CA LEU A 377 17.54 -33.97 -15.18
C LEU A 377 19.00 -34.40 -15.00
N ARG A 378 19.60 -35.05 -16.00
CA ARG A 378 21.02 -35.45 -15.96
C ARG A 378 21.93 -34.23 -15.94
N ASP A 379 21.75 -33.28 -16.86
CA ASP A 379 22.51 -32.02 -16.91
C ASP A 379 22.34 -31.24 -15.60
N PHE A 380 21.10 -31.11 -15.12
CA PHE A 380 20.82 -30.40 -13.88
C PHE A 380 21.51 -31.03 -12.67
N LYS A 381 21.57 -32.36 -12.57
CA LYS A 381 22.28 -33.06 -11.49
C LYS A 381 23.79 -32.80 -11.50
N LEU A 382 24.42 -32.73 -12.67
CA LEU A 382 25.85 -32.39 -12.77
C LEU A 382 26.13 -30.98 -12.25
N ARG A 383 25.30 -30.02 -12.64
CA ARG A 383 25.39 -28.63 -12.16
C ARG A 383 25.10 -28.51 -10.67
N LEU A 384 24.10 -29.24 -10.15
CA LEU A 384 23.81 -29.32 -8.71
C LEU A 384 24.98 -29.90 -7.93
N GLN A 385 25.70 -30.90 -8.48
CA GLN A 385 26.85 -31.50 -7.81
C GLN A 385 28.00 -30.49 -7.71
N TYR A 386 28.25 -29.75 -8.79
CA TYR A 386 29.25 -28.68 -8.80
C TYR A 386 28.90 -27.56 -7.81
N LEU A 387 27.64 -27.09 -7.85
CA LEU A 387 27.13 -26.08 -6.91
C LEU A 387 27.25 -26.55 -5.45
N ALA A 388 26.94 -27.82 -5.16
CA ALA A 388 27.03 -28.39 -3.83
C ALA A 388 28.46 -28.34 -3.27
N ARG A 389 29.48 -28.64 -4.09
CA ARG A 389 30.89 -28.55 -3.69
C ARG A 389 31.26 -27.12 -3.28
N GLY A 390 30.91 -26.13 -4.11
CA GLY A 390 31.16 -24.71 -3.83
C GLY A 390 30.44 -24.22 -2.57
N VAL A 391 29.14 -24.53 -2.45
CA VAL A 391 28.30 -24.14 -1.30
C VAL A 391 28.81 -24.75 0.00
N GLN A 392 29.20 -26.02 0.03
CA GLN A 392 29.73 -26.68 1.22
C GLN A 392 31.07 -26.08 1.67
N GLY A 393 31.97 -25.79 0.72
CA GLY A 393 33.23 -25.09 0.99
C GLY A 393 32.98 -23.71 1.61
N TYR A 394 32.05 -22.94 1.05
CA TYR A 394 31.71 -21.61 1.53
C TYR A 394 31.06 -21.63 2.93
N ILE A 395 30.14 -22.57 3.19
CA ILE A 395 29.54 -22.80 4.52
C ILE A 395 30.64 -23.06 5.57
N LYS A 396 31.63 -23.90 5.25
CA LYS A 396 32.75 -24.21 6.17
C LYS A 396 33.55 -22.94 6.50
N LYS A 397 33.89 -22.13 5.49
CA LYS A 397 34.60 -20.85 5.68
C LYS A 397 33.81 -19.87 6.55
N LEU A 398 32.52 -19.69 6.27
CA LEU A 398 31.64 -18.79 7.02
C LEU A 398 31.48 -19.22 8.47
N ARG A 399 31.29 -20.52 8.73
CA ARG A 399 31.20 -21.07 10.09
C ARG A 399 32.48 -20.83 10.88
N LEU A 400 33.64 -21.08 10.29
CA LEU A 400 34.93 -20.81 10.93
C LEU A 400 35.10 -19.31 11.24
N ALA A 401 34.70 -18.43 10.32
CA ALA A 401 34.80 -16.98 10.50
C ALA A 401 33.82 -16.42 11.56
N LEU A 402 32.75 -17.14 11.88
CA LEU A 402 31.74 -16.74 12.86
C LEU A 402 31.89 -17.47 14.21
N GLN A 403 32.69 -18.54 14.25
CA GLN A 403 32.87 -19.36 15.45
C GLN A 403 33.48 -18.55 16.60
N GLY A 404 32.92 -18.68 17.80
CA GLY A 404 33.42 -18.04 19.01
C GLY A 404 33.10 -16.54 19.15
N LYS A 405 32.43 -15.93 18.16
CA LYS A 405 32.01 -14.51 18.23
C LYS A 405 30.86 -14.30 19.21
N LYS A 406 30.99 -13.28 20.06
CA LYS A 406 29.98 -12.86 21.03
C LYS A 406 28.79 -12.18 20.32
N PRO A 407 27.61 -12.11 20.94
CA PRO A 407 26.43 -11.48 20.34
C PRO A 407 26.61 -10.02 19.89
N ALA A 408 27.45 -9.25 20.58
CA ALA A 408 27.79 -7.87 20.18
C ALA A 408 28.64 -7.83 18.91
N GLU A 409 29.57 -8.79 18.76
CA GLU A 409 30.45 -8.88 17.59
C GLU A 409 29.68 -9.34 16.35
N LEU A 410 28.66 -10.20 16.52
CA LEU A 410 27.77 -10.61 15.44
C LEU A 410 26.94 -9.45 14.86
N LYS A 411 26.84 -8.31 15.56
CA LYS A 411 26.13 -7.12 15.11
C LYS A 411 26.98 -6.16 14.28
N THR A 412 28.27 -6.43 14.07
CA THR A 412 29.07 -5.64 13.12
C THR A 412 28.58 -5.88 11.70
N ASP A 413 28.70 -4.89 10.81
CA ASP A 413 28.14 -4.99 9.46
C ASP A 413 28.82 -6.10 8.65
N GLU A 414 30.12 -6.32 8.83
CA GLU A 414 30.84 -7.46 8.26
C GLU A 414 30.26 -8.81 8.73
N ASN A 415 29.96 -8.95 10.02
CA ASN A 415 29.43 -10.21 10.54
C ASN A 415 27.96 -10.41 10.19
N LYS A 416 27.16 -9.35 10.06
CA LYS A 416 25.80 -9.43 9.51
C LYS A 416 25.81 -9.97 8.08
N LEU A 417 26.73 -9.49 7.24
CA LEU A 417 26.89 -9.99 5.87
C LEU A 417 27.27 -11.48 5.87
N LYS A 418 28.22 -11.89 6.72
CA LYS A 418 28.61 -13.30 6.87
C LYS A 418 27.47 -14.20 7.37
N VAL A 419 26.65 -13.70 8.31
CA VAL A 419 25.46 -14.41 8.82
C VAL A 419 24.40 -14.54 7.73
N ALA A 420 24.14 -13.47 6.96
CA ALA A 420 23.21 -13.51 5.83
C ALA A 420 23.68 -14.51 4.76
N ALA A 421 24.96 -14.46 4.38
CA ALA A 421 25.57 -15.39 3.44
C ALA A 421 25.50 -16.85 3.93
N LEU A 422 25.66 -17.09 5.24
CA LEU A 422 25.53 -18.43 5.82
C LEU A 422 24.09 -18.95 5.70
N LYS A 423 23.10 -18.07 5.86
CA LYS A 423 21.69 -18.42 5.66
C LYS A 423 21.38 -18.73 4.20
N THR A 424 21.80 -17.88 3.27
CA THR A 424 21.69 -18.11 1.81
C THR A 424 22.27 -19.46 1.40
N THR A 425 23.51 -19.75 1.81
CA THR A 425 24.18 -21.01 1.44
C THR A 425 23.56 -22.22 2.11
N SER A 426 23.11 -22.11 3.37
CA SER A 426 22.39 -23.18 4.03
C SER A 426 21.05 -23.49 3.34
N ASN A 427 20.33 -22.45 2.91
CA ASN A 427 19.09 -22.57 2.16
C ASN A 427 19.31 -23.30 0.83
N ILE A 428 20.29 -22.86 0.04
CA ILE A 428 20.67 -23.53 -1.21
C ILE A 428 21.01 -25.01 -0.96
N ASN A 429 21.82 -25.31 0.06
CA ASN A 429 22.20 -26.69 0.37
C ASN A 429 20.99 -27.57 0.75
N VAL A 430 19.97 -27.02 1.41
CA VAL A 430 18.71 -27.73 1.68
C VAL A 430 17.95 -28.01 0.38
N LEU A 431 17.81 -27.02 -0.49
CA LEU A 431 17.12 -27.18 -1.79
C LEU A 431 17.86 -28.17 -2.71
N ILE A 432 19.19 -28.14 -2.72
CA ILE A 432 20.05 -29.11 -3.43
C ILE A 432 19.69 -30.54 -3.00
N ARG A 433 19.64 -30.80 -1.68
CA ARG A 433 19.33 -32.13 -1.15
C ARG A 433 17.97 -32.63 -1.61
N ASP A 434 16.97 -31.75 -1.60
CA ASP A 434 15.62 -32.02 -2.09
C ASP A 434 15.64 -32.45 -3.57
N LEU A 435 16.31 -31.68 -4.42
CA LEU A 435 16.38 -31.94 -5.87
C LEU A 435 17.27 -33.13 -6.27
N PHE A 436 18.18 -33.58 -5.39
CA PHE A 436 19.01 -34.76 -5.61
C PHE A 436 18.30 -36.10 -5.36
N HIS A 437 17.16 -36.09 -4.66
CA HIS A 437 16.39 -37.32 -4.46
C HIS A 437 16.00 -37.97 -5.80
N VAL A 438 15.75 -39.28 -5.77
CA VAL A 438 15.29 -40.06 -6.92
C VAL A 438 13.95 -40.70 -6.56
N PRO A 439 12.82 -40.15 -7.06
CA PRO A 439 12.67 -38.90 -7.82
C PRO A 439 12.91 -37.64 -6.97
N PRO A 440 13.15 -36.45 -7.59
CA PRO A 440 13.31 -35.19 -6.86
C PRO A 440 12.19 -34.91 -5.85
N SER A 441 12.55 -34.39 -4.69
CA SER A 441 11.66 -34.04 -3.58
C SER A 441 11.42 -32.53 -3.51
N PHE A 442 10.23 -32.12 -3.06
CA PHE A 442 9.84 -30.72 -2.89
C PHE A 442 9.21 -30.48 -1.50
N LYS A 443 9.77 -31.13 -0.47
CA LYS A 443 9.18 -31.21 0.87
C LYS A 443 9.83 -30.24 1.85
N SER A 444 11.09 -29.88 1.63
CA SER A 444 11.81 -28.99 2.53
C SER A 444 11.19 -27.59 2.49
N ALA A 445 11.02 -27.00 3.67
CA ALA A 445 10.60 -25.62 3.85
C ALA A 445 11.80 -24.82 4.35
N ILE A 446 12.10 -23.70 3.68
CA ILE A 446 13.16 -22.78 4.07
C ILE A 446 12.58 -21.38 4.29
N THR A 447 13.26 -20.58 5.09
CA THR A 447 12.97 -19.15 5.19
C THR A 447 14.01 -18.39 4.38
N LEU A 448 13.57 -17.68 3.34
CA LEU A 448 14.42 -16.84 2.47
C LEU A 448 15.39 -15.99 3.30
N SER A 449 16.64 -15.87 2.85
CA SER A 449 17.73 -15.31 3.65
C SER A 449 17.45 -13.89 4.16
N TRP A 450 16.81 -13.04 3.35
CA TRP A 450 16.44 -11.66 3.69
C TRP A 450 15.14 -11.52 4.50
N LYS A 451 14.38 -12.60 4.69
CA LYS A 451 13.16 -12.59 5.52
C LYS A 451 13.48 -12.89 6.99
N PRO A 452 12.75 -12.31 7.94
CA PRO A 452 12.91 -12.67 9.35
C PRO A 452 12.64 -14.15 9.52
N ALA A 453 13.39 -14.83 10.41
CA ALA A 453 13.03 -16.17 10.83
C ALA A 453 11.60 -16.12 11.37
N ALA A 454 10.73 -17.04 10.93
CA ALA A 454 9.38 -17.11 11.45
C ALA A 454 9.46 -17.25 12.98
N THR A 455 9.21 -16.18 13.70
CA THR A 455 8.82 -16.30 15.10
C THR A 455 7.50 -17.04 15.04
N ASN A 456 7.41 -18.19 15.70
CA ASN A 456 6.15 -18.89 15.92
C ASN A 456 5.19 -17.94 16.65
N VAL A 457 4.53 -17.08 15.90
CA VAL A 457 3.32 -16.37 16.30
C VAL A 457 2.27 -16.97 15.37
N CYS A 458 1.73 -18.07 15.86
CA CYS A 458 0.53 -18.66 15.30
C CYS A 458 -0.57 -17.57 15.27
N PRO A 459 -1.29 -17.39 14.16
CA PRO A 459 -2.62 -16.80 14.21
C PRO A 459 -3.57 -17.64 15.05
#